data_AF-A0AAU4HEZ8-F1
#
_entry.id   AF-A0AAU4HEZ8-F1
#
_cell.length_a   1.000
_cell.length_b   1.000
_cell.length_c   1.000
_cell.angle_alpha   90.00
_cell.angle_beta   90.00
_cell.angle_gamma   90.00
#
_symmetry.space_group_name_H-M   'P 1'
#
loop_
_entity.id
_entity.type
_entity.pdbx_description
1 polymer ?
#
loop_
_entity_poly.entity_id
_entity_poly.type
_entity_poly.pdbx_seq_one_letter_code
_entity_poly.pdbx_strand_id
1 'polypeptide(L)'
;MLASGATTTLAAPAVAATGDVKCPSTDCVRIAPTAGSPVALASDNAGALYLAYSGGDLLKLDLASGALDTVTTGLGNLRGVAVADGSAYITTFDGTLQQVTLATGARRTLAAGLPSLSGVARFGTTTYVTDGNGEIVAVPDGGTSRVVATGLGFSYGLAFDAETLGIPPGTVKSRTHLALRVLRAALAERGYTP
;
A
#
# COMPACT_ATOMS: atom_id res chain seq x y z
N MET A 1 -25.20 -30.36 -16.78
CA MET A 1 -24.61 -29.32 -17.66
C MET A 1 -23.55 -28.59 -16.87
N LEU A 2 -22.28 -28.87 -17.16
CA LEU A 2 -21.11 -28.27 -16.52
C LEU A 2 -20.81 -26.94 -17.23
N ALA A 3 -20.97 -25.82 -16.53
CA ALA A 3 -20.49 -24.52 -17.01
C ALA A 3 -19.07 -24.30 -16.49
N SER A 4 -18.13 -24.31 -17.43
CA SER A 4 -16.69 -24.12 -17.26
C SER A 4 -16.37 -22.78 -16.59
N GLY A 5 -15.62 -22.83 -15.49
CA GLY A 5 -15.00 -21.65 -14.90
C GLY A 5 -13.97 -21.07 -15.86
N ALA A 6 -14.16 -19.82 -16.26
CA ALA A 6 -13.13 -19.06 -16.95
C ALA A 6 -11.98 -18.82 -15.97
N THR A 7 -10.90 -19.58 -16.11
CA THR A 7 -9.61 -19.25 -15.53
C THR A 7 -9.09 -18.00 -16.24
N THR A 8 -9.15 -16.85 -15.58
CA THR A 8 -8.41 -15.67 -16.02
C THR A 8 -6.93 -15.94 -15.79
N THR A 9 -6.29 -16.59 -16.76
CA THR A 9 -4.83 -16.62 -16.85
C THR A 9 -4.39 -15.20 -17.15
N LEU A 10 -3.80 -14.54 -16.15
CA LEU A 10 -3.00 -13.34 -16.37
C LEU A 10 -1.86 -13.77 -17.31
N ALA A 11 -1.97 -13.44 -18.59
CA ALA A 11 -0.89 -13.68 -19.54
C ALA A 11 0.30 -12.83 -19.09
N ALA A 12 1.43 -13.47 -18.77
CA ALA A 12 2.64 -12.75 -18.44
C ALA A 12 3.11 -11.98 -19.68
N PRO A 13 3.26 -10.64 -19.64
CA PRO A 13 4.23 -10.00 -20.52
C PRO A 13 5.60 -10.29 -19.92
N ALA A 14 6.11 -11.49 -20.19
CA ALA A 14 7.44 -11.87 -19.77
C ALA A 14 8.45 -11.34 -20.79
N VAL A 15 8.85 -10.07 -20.66
CA VAL A 15 10.19 -9.72 -21.11
C VAL A 15 11.12 -10.29 -20.04
N ALA A 16 11.84 -11.35 -20.39
CA ALA A 16 12.88 -11.93 -19.53
C ALA A 16 13.78 -10.80 -19.00
N ALA A 17 14.08 -10.80 -17.70
CA ALA A 17 14.90 -9.77 -17.09
C ALA A 17 16.26 -9.69 -17.80
N THR A 18 16.42 -8.74 -18.73
CA THR A 18 17.73 -8.42 -19.32
C THR A 18 18.38 -7.34 -18.47
N GLY A 19 19.59 -7.62 -17.96
CA GLY A 19 20.45 -6.72 -17.17
C GLY A 19 20.64 -7.14 -15.70
N ASP A 20 21.91 -7.18 -15.28
CA ASP A 20 22.64 -7.19 -13.97
C ASP A 20 21.99 -7.63 -12.64
N VAL A 21 20.68 -7.86 -12.58
CA VAL A 21 19.99 -8.30 -11.36
C VAL A 21 19.94 -9.82 -11.36
N LYS A 22 20.81 -10.44 -10.55
CA LYS A 22 20.74 -11.88 -10.28
C LYS A 22 19.54 -12.16 -9.37
N CYS A 23 18.37 -12.42 -9.97
CA CYS A 23 17.20 -12.84 -9.21
C CYS A 23 17.40 -14.27 -8.66
N PRO A 24 17.02 -14.55 -7.40
CA PRO A 24 17.09 -15.90 -6.83
C PRO A 24 15.92 -16.81 -7.26
N SER A 25 14.89 -16.27 -7.91
CA SER A 25 13.69 -17.01 -8.34
C SER A 25 13.57 -17.07 -9.86
N THR A 26 13.08 -18.20 -10.38
CA THR A 26 12.77 -18.42 -11.80
C THR A 26 11.59 -17.59 -12.30
N ASP A 27 10.72 -17.14 -11.39
CA ASP A 27 9.51 -16.39 -11.74
C ASP A 27 9.74 -14.86 -11.68
N CYS A 28 11.00 -14.43 -11.60
CA CYS A 28 11.37 -13.03 -11.57
C CYS A 28 11.09 -12.36 -12.92
N VAL A 29 10.33 -11.28 -12.91
CA VAL A 29 10.03 -10.49 -14.12
C VAL A 29 10.39 -9.03 -13.88
N ARG A 30 11.00 -8.40 -14.89
CA ARG A 30 11.25 -6.96 -14.90
C ARG A 30 9.96 -6.26 -15.37
N ILE A 31 9.28 -5.54 -14.47
CA ILE A 31 7.95 -4.98 -14.73
C ILE A 31 8.03 -3.54 -15.27
N ALA A 32 8.75 -2.64 -14.58
CA ALA A 32 8.75 -1.21 -14.90
C ALA A 32 10.19 -0.67 -15.05
N PRO A 33 10.85 -0.85 -16.21
CA PRO A 33 12.25 -0.45 -16.41
C PRO A 33 12.46 1.06 -16.33
N THR A 34 11.42 1.86 -16.56
CA THR A 34 11.44 3.33 -16.53
C THR A 34 11.03 3.91 -15.18
N ALA A 35 10.79 3.08 -14.16
CA ALA A 35 10.36 3.54 -12.84
C ALA A 35 11.41 4.37 -12.08
N GLY A 36 12.67 4.39 -12.51
CA GLY A 36 13.72 5.15 -11.83
C GLY A 36 13.97 4.65 -10.41
N SER A 37 14.04 5.58 -9.45
CA SER A 37 14.42 5.30 -8.04
C SER A 37 13.34 5.75 -7.05
N PRO A 38 12.21 5.03 -6.95
CA PRO A 38 11.22 5.28 -5.91
C PRO A 38 11.82 5.04 -4.52
N VAL A 39 11.38 5.82 -3.52
CA VAL A 39 11.83 5.68 -2.12
C VAL A 39 10.89 4.83 -1.29
N ALA A 40 9.62 4.73 -1.67
CA ALA A 40 8.63 3.90 -1.00
C ALA A 40 7.56 3.41 -1.98
N LEU A 41 6.94 2.28 -1.63
CA LEU A 41 5.95 1.59 -2.43
C LEU A 41 4.79 1.15 -1.52
N ALA A 42 3.55 1.24 -2.00
CA ALA A 42 2.38 0.67 -1.32
C ALA A 42 1.36 0.15 -2.33
N SER A 43 0.71 -0.96 -2.03
CA SER A 43 -0.34 -1.54 -2.87
C SER A 43 -1.73 -1.20 -2.34
N ASP A 44 -2.71 -1.07 -3.23
CA ASP A 44 -4.12 -1.15 -2.84
C ASP A 44 -4.64 -2.61 -2.85
N ASN A 45 -5.86 -2.80 -2.37
CA ASN A 45 -6.51 -4.11 -2.34
C ASN A 45 -6.89 -4.64 -3.74
N ALA A 46 -6.97 -3.75 -4.74
CA ALA A 46 -7.26 -4.09 -6.14
C ALA A 46 -6.02 -4.58 -6.89
N GLY A 47 -4.82 -4.40 -6.33
CA GLY A 47 -3.55 -4.87 -6.89
C GLY A 47 -2.79 -3.81 -7.68
N ALA A 48 -3.19 -2.54 -7.64
CA ALA A 48 -2.34 -1.46 -8.14
C ALA A 48 -1.24 -1.15 -7.12
N LEU A 49 -0.06 -0.80 -7.62
CA LEU A 49 1.08 -0.37 -6.81
C LEU A 49 1.27 1.15 -6.96
N TYR A 50 1.60 1.84 -5.89
CA TYR A 50 1.87 3.27 -5.88
C TYR A 50 3.31 3.50 -5.47
N LEU A 51 3.99 4.38 -6.20
CA LEU A 51 5.39 4.70 -6.03
C LEU A 51 5.54 6.14 -5.58
N ALA A 52 6.21 6.34 -4.44
CA ALA A 52 6.56 7.64 -3.92
C ALA A 52 8.02 7.96 -4.27
N TYR A 53 8.26 9.18 -4.75
CA TYR A 53 9.59 9.67 -5.12
C TYR A 53 10.01 10.84 -4.23
N SER A 54 11.30 10.91 -3.90
CA SER A 54 11.87 12.04 -3.15
C SER A 54 11.74 13.39 -3.87
N GLY A 55 11.50 13.37 -5.19
CA GLY A 55 11.18 14.58 -5.98
C GLY A 55 9.76 15.12 -5.79
N GLY A 56 8.88 14.42 -5.06
CA GLY A 56 7.51 14.86 -4.79
C GLY A 56 6.45 14.27 -5.71
N ASP A 57 6.81 13.26 -6.50
CA ASP A 57 5.90 12.57 -7.39
C ASP A 57 5.30 11.34 -6.70
N LEU A 58 4.00 11.14 -6.91
CA LEU A 58 3.28 9.91 -6.62
C LEU A 58 2.78 9.33 -7.95
N LEU A 59 3.29 8.17 -8.31
CA LEU A 59 2.89 7.44 -9.52
C LEU A 59 2.12 6.18 -9.16
N LYS A 60 1.22 5.75 -10.04
CA LYS A 60 0.57 4.45 -10.00
C LYS A 60 1.22 3.56 -11.05
N LEU A 61 1.65 2.37 -10.65
CA LEU A 61 2.13 1.31 -11.53
C LEU A 61 1.05 0.27 -11.74
N ASP A 62 0.74 0.05 -13.01
CA ASP A 62 0.01 -1.13 -13.46
C ASP A 62 0.99 -2.31 -13.58
N LEU A 63 0.85 -3.31 -12.70
CA LEU A 63 1.74 -4.47 -12.65
C LEU A 63 1.62 -5.37 -13.89
N ALA A 64 0.52 -5.30 -14.64
CA ALA A 64 0.30 -6.12 -15.81
C ALA A 64 1.04 -5.56 -17.04
N SER A 65 1.05 -4.24 -17.22
CA SER A 65 1.65 -3.58 -18.38
C SER A 65 3.01 -2.96 -18.11
N GLY A 66 3.35 -2.71 -16.84
CA GLY A 66 4.50 -1.90 -16.47
C GLY A 66 4.29 -0.39 -16.63
N ALA A 67 3.07 0.04 -17.01
CA ALA A 67 2.74 1.43 -17.24
C ALA A 67 2.73 2.24 -15.94
N LEU A 68 3.23 3.47 -16.02
CA LEU A 68 3.29 4.42 -14.91
C LEU A 68 2.39 5.61 -15.22
N ASP A 69 1.39 5.81 -14.38
CA ASP A 69 0.47 6.96 -14.44
C ASP A 69 0.74 7.91 -13.29
N THR A 70 0.83 9.21 -13.58
CA THR A 70 0.98 10.22 -12.53
C THR A 70 -0.31 10.42 -11.77
N VAL A 71 -0.29 10.19 -10.46
CA VAL A 71 -1.41 10.50 -9.56
C VAL A 71 -1.37 11.98 -9.17
N THR A 72 -0.22 12.44 -8.67
CA THR A 72 0.02 13.85 -8.35
C THR A 72 1.53 14.11 -8.26
N THR A 73 1.91 15.39 -8.36
CA THR A 73 3.29 15.86 -8.22
C THR A 73 3.38 17.00 -7.20
N GLY A 74 4.61 17.42 -6.90
CA GLY A 74 4.86 18.56 -6.02
C GLY A 74 4.40 18.33 -4.58
N LEU A 75 4.57 17.11 -4.07
CA LEU A 75 4.27 16.75 -2.68
C LEU A 75 5.44 16.99 -1.70
N GLY A 76 6.59 17.47 -2.20
CA GLY A 76 7.79 17.68 -1.41
C GLY A 76 8.66 16.43 -1.30
N ASN A 77 9.52 16.37 -0.28
CA ASN A 77 10.52 15.31 -0.18
C ASN A 77 9.94 14.04 0.46
N LEU A 78 9.29 13.19 -0.34
CA LEU A 78 8.58 12.00 0.16
C LEU A 78 9.52 10.98 0.82
N ARG A 79 8.99 10.25 1.80
CA ARG A 79 9.73 9.20 2.53
C ARG A 79 8.95 7.90 2.67
N GLY A 80 7.67 7.98 2.93
CA GLY A 80 6.80 6.82 3.09
C GLY A 80 5.46 7.01 2.40
N VAL A 81 4.85 5.89 2.02
CA VAL A 81 3.50 5.85 1.48
C VAL A 81 2.77 4.64 2.06
N ALA A 82 1.52 4.85 2.48
CA ALA A 82 0.56 3.80 2.80
C ALA A 82 -0.73 4.05 2.01
N VAL A 83 -1.43 3.00 1.61
CA VAL A 83 -2.68 3.11 0.83
C VAL A 83 -3.82 2.45 1.57
N ALA A 84 -4.92 3.19 1.75
CA ALA A 84 -6.16 2.68 2.31
C ALA A 84 -7.35 3.52 1.81
N ASP A 85 -8.50 2.89 1.66
CA ASP A 85 -9.79 3.57 1.38
C ASP A 85 -9.74 4.57 0.22
N GLY A 86 -9.06 4.19 -0.87
CA GLY A 86 -8.92 5.04 -2.08
C GLY A 86 -8.02 6.26 -1.90
N SER A 87 -7.25 6.33 -0.81
CA SER A 87 -6.31 7.40 -0.51
C SER A 87 -4.89 6.87 -0.30
N ALA A 88 -3.89 7.67 -0.67
CA ALA A 88 -2.51 7.52 -0.22
C ALA A 88 -2.23 8.44 0.96
N TYR A 89 -1.54 7.92 1.97
CA TYR A 89 -1.06 8.62 3.15
C TYR A 89 0.45 8.70 3.06
N ILE A 90 0.98 9.91 3.01
CA ILE A 90 2.33 10.18 2.55
C ILE A 90 3.06 11.00 3.60
N THR A 91 4.20 10.50 4.03
CA THR A 91 5.11 11.19 4.93
C THR A 91 6.21 11.89 4.14
N THR A 92 6.61 13.05 4.65
CA THR A 92 7.67 13.85 4.05
C THR A 92 8.78 14.15 5.05
N PHE A 93 9.98 14.37 4.52
CA PHE A 93 11.14 14.70 5.35
C PHE A 93 11.02 16.03 6.11
N ASP A 94 10.20 16.96 5.62
CA ASP A 94 9.88 18.25 6.26
C ASP A 94 8.81 18.14 7.36
N GLY A 95 8.41 16.92 7.75
CA GLY A 95 7.55 16.74 8.92
C GLY A 95 6.07 16.88 8.62
N THR A 96 5.65 16.61 7.37
CA THR A 96 4.24 16.65 6.98
C THR A 96 3.70 15.26 6.71
N LEU A 97 2.46 15.03 7.15
CA LEU A 97 1.65 13.89 6.75
C LEU A 97 0.53 14.41 5.85
N GLN A 98 0.50 13.92 4.61
CA GLN A 98 -0.46 14.31 3.59
C GLN A 98 -1.34 13.13 3.20
N GLN A 99 -2.61 13.39 2.93
CA GLN A 99 -3.55 12.47 2.29
C GLN A 99 -3.75 12.91 0.84
N VAL A 100 -3.64 11.97 -0.10
CA VAL A 100 -3.92 12.17 -1.52
C VAL A 100 -5.05 11.25 -1.94
N THR A 101 -6.13 11.80 -2.48
CA THR A 101 -7.20 11.01 -3.08
C THR A 101 -6.70 10.42 -4.40
N LEU A 102 -6.63 9.09 -4.49
CA LEU A 102 -5.97 8.42 -5.62
C LEU A 102 -6.70 8.62 -6.95
N ALA A 103 -8.03 8.78 -6.91
CA ALA A 103 -8.85 8.97 -8.10
C ALA A 103 -8.69 10.36 -8.74
N THR A 104 -8.34 11.39 -7.96
CA THR A 104 -8.35 12.79 -8.40
C THR A 104 -7.00 13.50 -8.23
N GLY A 105 -6.06 12.91 -7.50
CA GLY A 105 -4.84 13.58 -7.07
C GLY A 105 -5.06 14.68 -6.01
N ALA A 106 -6.28 14.84 -5.49
CA ALA A 106 -6.60 15.89 -4.53
C ALA A 106 -5.85 15.69 -3.21
N ARG A 107 -5.17 16.74 -2.73
CA ARG A 107 -4.32 16.71 -1.54
C ARG A 107 -4.96 17.36 -0.32
N ARG A 108 -4.71 16.80 0.86
CA ARG A 108 -5.07 17.35 2.17
C ARG A 108 -3.93 17.10 3.15
N THR A 109 -3.51 18.11 3.91
CA THR A 109 -2.58 17.92 5.02
C THR A 109 -3.32 17.40 6.25
N LEU A 110 -2.83 16.32 6.86
CA LEU A 110 -3.36 15.75 8.10
C LEU A 110 -2.57 16.21 9.32
N ALA A 111 -1.25 16.32 9.20
CA ALA A 111 -0.39 16.89 10.22
C ALA A 111 0.80 17.62 9.58
N ALA A 112 1.33 18.62 10.27
CA ALA A 112 2.50 19.39 9.88
C ALA A 112 3.27 19.83 11.13
N GLY A 113 4.53 20.22 10.96
CA GLY A 113 5.38 20.66 12.07
C GLY A 113 5.86 19.53 12.98
N LEU A 114 5.73 18.27 12.54
CA LEU A 114 6.37 17.14 13.21
C LEU A 114 7.88 17.13 12.89
N PRO A 115 8.70 16.39 13.64
CA PRO A 115 10.05 16.07 13.20
C PRO A 115 10.03 15.34 11.85
N SER A 116 11.20 15.19 11.21
CA SER A 116 11.30 14.56 9.89
C SER A 116 10.66 13.17 9.88
N LEU A 117 9.67 12.94 9.01
CA LEU A 117 8.93 11.69 8.98
C LEU A 117 9.56 10.69 8.03
N SER A 118 9.40 9.40 8.35
CA SER A 118 9.88 8.29 7.51
C SER A 118 8.78 7.27 7.22
N GLY A 119 8.59 6.29 8.09
CA GLY A 119 7.61 5.22 7.92
C GLY A 119 6.19 5.72 8.11
N VAL A 120 5.24 5.04 7.46
CA VAL A 120 3.82 5.32 7.58
C VAL A 120 3.01 4.02 7.48
N ALA A 121 2.01 3.88 8.33
CA ALA A 121 1.04 2.81 8.29
C ALA A 121 -0.35 3.34 8.65
N ARG A 122 -1.40 2.75 8.08
CA ARG A 122 -2.77 3.21 8.23
C ARG A 122 -3.64 2.13 8.86
N PHE A 123 -4.43 2.47 9.88
CA PHE A 123 -5.40 1.57 10.49
C PHE A 123 -6.67 2.32 10.91
N GLY A 124 -7.83 1.86 10.45
CA GLY A 124 -9.12 2.50 10.73
C GLY A 124 -9.12 3.97 10.31
N THR A 125 -9.29 4.90 11.26
CA THR A 125 -9.22 6.37 11.06
C THR A 125 -7.95 7.03 11.66
N THR A 126 -6.97 6.24 12.09
CA THR A 126 -5.64 6.73 12.50
C THR A 126 -4.52 6.36 11.52
N THR A 127 -3.63 7.31 11.27
CA THR A 127 -2.36 7.09 10.57
C THR A 127 -1.22 7.12 11.57
N TYR A 128 -0.33 6.13 11.51
CA TYR A 128 0.83 6.01 12.37
C TYR A 128 2.08 6.33 11.55
N VAL A 129 2.94 7.19 12.07
CA VAL A 129 4.18 7.61 11.39
C VAL A 129 5.36 7.43 12.32
N THR A 130 6.55 7.14 11.76
CA THR A 130 7.81 7.29 12.50
C THR A 130 8.42 8.64 12.22
N ASP A 131 9.03 9.23 13.25
CA ASP A 131 9.72 10.51 13.13
C ASP A 131 11.22 10.42 13.43
N GLY A 132 11.92 11.52 13.19
CA GLY A 132 13.37 11.65 13.38
C GLY A 132 13.83 11.60 14.83
N ASN A 133 12.92 11.65 15.81
CA ASN A 133 13.23 11.50 17.23
C ASN A 133 13.21 10.02 17.67
N GLY A 134 12.85 9.11 16.76
CA GLY A 134 12.68 7.69 17.08
C GLY A 134 11.37 7.42 17.83
N GLU A 135 10.33 8.16 17.46
CA GLU A 135 8.98 8.03 18.01
C GLU A 135 8.02 7.42 16.98
N ILE A 136 6.94 6.80 17.48
CA ILE A 136 5.74 6.55 16.67
C ILE A 136 4.69 7.58 17.08
N VAL A 137 4.22 8.34 16.10
CA VAL A 137 3.16 9.33 16.28
C VAL A 137 1.87 8.82 15.64
N ALA A 138 0.79 8.81 16.42
CA ALA A 138 -0.54 8.49 15.94
C ALA A 138 -1.30 9.77 15.59
N VAL A 139 -1.77 9.87 14.35
CA VAL A 139 -2.45 11.01 13.74
C VAL A 139 -3.86 10.59 13.30
N PRO A 140 -4.90 10.85 14.10
CA PRO A 140 -6.29 10.59 13.72
C PRO A 140 -6.80 11.55 12.64
N ASP A 141 -7.75 11.10 11.82
CA ASP A 141 -8.47 11.95 10.88
C ASP A 141 -9.28 13.01 11.64
N GLY A 142 -8.70 14.19 11.83
CA GLY A 142 -9.36 15.31 12.54
C GLY A 142 -9.21 15.30 14.06
N GLY A 143 -8.13 14.74 14.61
CA GLY A 143 -7.81 14.81 16.04
C GLY A 143 -6.42 15.37 16.32
N THR A 144 -6.04 15.37 17.59
CA THR A 144 -4.70 15.78 18.03
C THR A 144 -3.71 14.63 17.86
N SER A 145 -2.61 14.88 17.14
CA SER A 145 -1.47 13.96 17.05
C SER A 145 -0.89 13.68 18.44
N ARG A 146 -0.51 12.42 18.70
CA ARG A 146 0.13 12.04 19.96
C ARG A 146 1.22 10.99 19.74
N VAL A 147 2.28 11.07 20.53
CA VAL A 147 3.32 10.03 20.59
C VAL A 147 2.75 8.80 21.29
N VAL A 148 2.94 7.62 20.70
CA VAL A 148 2.46 6.34 21.23
C VAL A 148 3.60 5.35 21.51
N ALA A 149 4.81 5.62 21.02
CA ALA A 149 6.02 4.88 21.36
C ALA A 149 7.25 5.78 21.20
N THR A 150 8.30 5.54 21.98
CA THR A 150 9.59 6.26 21.93
C THR A 150 10.76 5.28 22.05
N GLY A 151 11.99 5.77 21.85
CA GLY A 151 13.20 4.96 22.05
C GLY A 151 13.52 3.98 20.91
N LEU A 152 12.97 4.21 19.72
CA LEU A 152 13.11 3.30 18.57
C LEU A 152 14.34 3.57 17.70
N GLY A 153 15.03 4.69 17.92
CA GLY A 153 16.10 5.16 17.03
C GLY A 153 15.58 5.46 15.62
N PHE A 154 16.48 5.45 14.62
CA PHE A 154 16.10 5.73 13.23
C PHE A 154 15.21 4.63 12.63
N SER A 155 13.91 4.91 12.53
CA SER A 155 12.90 3.95 12.08
C SER A 155 12.35 4.35 10.70
N TYR A 156 12.50 3.47 9.70
CA TYR A 156 12.10 3.75 8.30
C TYR A 156 10.78 3.13 7.87
N GLY A 157 10.34 2.05 8.52
CA GLY A 157 9.15 1.28 8.11
C GLY A 157 8.23 0.98 9.28
N LEU A 158 6.93 0.95 9.00
CA LEU A 158 5.88 0.55 9.91
C LEU A 158 4.91 -0.39 9.18
N ALA A 159 4.47 -1.44 9.86
CA ALA A 159 3.44 -2.33 9.38
C ALA A 159 2.62 -2.85 10.56
N PHE A 160 1.35 -3.16 10.29
CA PHE A 160 0.50 -3.89 11.22
C PHE A 160 0.60 -5.39 10.94
N ASP A 161 0.54 -6.20 11.99
CA ASP A 161 0.47 -7.65 11.84
C ASP A 161 -0.89 -8.10 11.27
N ALA A 162 -0.92 -9.36 10.80
CA ALA A 162 -2.10 -9.94 10.20
C ALA A 162 -3.29 -9.96 11.18
N GLU A 163 -3.06 -10.28 12.45
CA GLU A 163 -4.12 -10.36 13.47
C GLU A 163 -4.79 -9.00 13.69
N THR A 164 -4.00 -7.95 13.83
CA THR A 164 -4.46 -6.56 14.00
C THR A 164 -5.26 -6.10 12.78
N LEU A 165 -4.85 -6.53 11.58
CA LEU A 165 -5.60 -6.29 10.34
C LEU A 165 -6.85 -7.19 10.18
N GLY A 166 -7.12 -8.09 11.14
CA GLY A 166 -8.21 -9.07 11.05
C GLY A 166 -7.98 -10.16 10.00
N ILE A 167 -6.72 -10.36 9.58
CA ILE A 167 -6.29 -11.37 8.61
C ILE A 167 -5.96 -12.66 9.37
N PRO A 168 -6.69 -13.76 9.15
CA PRO A 168 -6.44 -15.02 9.85
C PRO A 168 -5.03 -15.57 9.58
N PRO A 169 -4.39 -16.21 10.58
CA PRO A 169 -3.10 -16.86 10.39
C PRO A 169 -3.15 -17.91 9.28
N GLY A 170 -2.16 -17.90 8.38
CA GLY A 170 -2.09 -18.80 7.22
C GLY A 170 -2.68 -18.26 5.91
N THR A 171 -2.92 -16.95 5.79
CA THR A 171 -3.51 -16.36 4.59
C THR A 171 -2.47 -15.65 3.69
N VAL A 172 -2.37 -16.08 2.43
CA VAL A 172 -1.99 -15.24 1.28
C VAL A 172 -3.20 -15.25 0.33
N LYS A 173 -4.15 -14.30 0.41
CA LYS A 173 -5.38 -14.31 -0.42
C LYS A 173 -5.94 -15.73 -0.70
N SER A 174 -6.05 -16.58 0.32
CA SER A 174 -6.28 -18.01 0.06
C SER A 174 -7.76 -18.25 -0.26
N ARG A 175 -8.04 -18.46 -1.55
CA ARG A 175 -9.09 -19.24 -2.22
C ARG A 175 -10.19 -19.84 -1.33
N THR A 176 -9.86 -20.39 -0.17
CA THR A 176 -10.78 -20.84 0.89
C THR A 176 -11.67 -19.71 1.45
N HIS A 177 -11.18 -18.47 1.62
CA HIS A 177 -12.00 -17.35 2.12
C HIS A 177 -13.06 -16.93 1.09
N LEU A 178 -12.68 -16.79 -0.19
CA LEU A 178 -13.66 -16.56 -1.26
C LEU A 178 -14.61 -17.75 -1.41
N ALA A 179 -14.10 -18.98 -1.35
CA ALA A 179 -14.93 -20.19 -1.41
C ALA A 179 -15.94 -20.24 -0.24
N LEU A 180 -15.52 -19.89 0.98
CA LEU A 180 -16.40 -19.85 2.15
C LEU A 180 -17.43 -18.72 2.06
N ARG A 181 -17.04 -17.55 1.54
CA ARG A 181 -17.97 -16.43 1.33
C ARG A 181 -19.02 -16.76 0.28
N VAL A 182 -18.62 -17.35 -0.85
CA VAL A 182 -19.52 -17.82 -1.91
C VAL A 182 -20.41 -18.95 -1.40
N LEU A 183 -19.86 -19.89 -0.62
CA LEU A 183 -20.62 -20.98 -0.02
C LEU A 183 -21.67 -20.46 0.96
N ARG A 184 -21.32 -19.51 1.83
CA ARG A 184 -22.27 -18.89 2.78
C ARG A 184 -23.40 -18.15 2.06
N ALA A 185 -23.09 -17.42 0.99
CA ALA A 185 -24.12 -16.77 0.17
C ALA A 185 -25.04 -17.79 -0.51
N ALA A 186 -24.48 -18.84 -1.11
CA ALA A 186 -25.25 -19.90 -1.76
C ALA A 186 -26.10 -20.73 -0.78
N LEU A 187 -25.64 -20.90 0.46
CA LEU A 187 -26.41 -21.56 1.52
C LEU A 187 -27.57 -20.68 2.00
N ALA A 188 -27.35 -19.37 2.18
CA ALA A 188 -28.40 -18.43 2.54
C ALA A 188 -29.50 -18.36 1.47
N GLU A 189 -29.14 -18.33 0.18
CA GLU A 189 -30.10 -18.40 -0.94
C GLU A 189 -30.91 -19.71 -0.95
N ARG A 190 -30.34 -20.79 -0.40
CA ARG A 190 -31.00 -22.10 -0.25
C ARG A 190 -31.75 -22.23 1.09
N GLY A 191 -31.93 -21.15 1.83
CA GLY A 191 -32.63 -21.14 3.11
C GLY A 191 -31.88 -21.79 4.26
N TYR A 192 -30.60 -22.12 4.06
CA TYR A 192 -29.71 -22.57 5.12
C TYR A 192 -29.03 -21.36 5.76
N THR A 193 -29.63 -20.83 6.82
CA THR A 193 -28.94 -19.97 7.78
C THR A 193 -28.27 -20.83 8.86
N PRO A 194 -27.07 -20.47 9.35
CA PRO A 194 -26.53 -21.06 10.57
C PRO A 194 -27.45 -20.84 11.76
#